data_AF-A0A3Q9C5Q0-F1
#
_entry.id   AF-A0A3Q9C5Q0-F1
#
_cell.length_a   1.000
_cell.length_b   1.000
_cell.length_c   1.000
_cell.angle_alpha   90.00
_cell.angle_beta   90.00
_cell.angle_gamma   90.00
#
_symmetry.space_group_name_H-M   'P 1'
#
loop_
_entity.id
_entity.type
_entity.pdbx_description
1 polymer ?
#
loop_
_entity_poly.entity_id
_entity_poly.type
_entity_poly.pdbx_seq_one_letter_code
_entity_poly.pdbx_strand_id
1 'polypeptide(L)'
;MAVERADPEMIRDEHYVRHFHDWEGYAHVRAWRPAPNQVAVMISGLGGTCTLEELLPLLRDEYPDDVTEFFFHMPTDWRESGYYAALTMNADGAVVQTRIAGSTLAARLGPTLYATDDPDDESIGGDSP
;
A
#
# COMPACT_ATOMS: atom_id res chain seq x y z
N MET A 1 -24.27 20.22 11.71
CA MET A 1 -23.88 18.91 12.26
C MET A 1 -22.88 18.31 11.28
N ALA A 2 -21.57 18.47 11.55
CA ALA A 2 -20.56 17.81 10.73
C ALA A 2 -20.59 16.33 11.10
N VAL A 3 -20.85 15.46 10.13
CA VAL A 3 -20.58 14.03 10.29
C VAL A 3 -19.07 13.92 10.43
N GLU A 4 -18.59 13.60 11.63
CA GLU A 4 -17.23 13.09 11.81
C GLU A 4 -17.12 11.87 10.91
N ARG A 5 -16.41 12.00 9.78
CA ARG A 5 -16.07 10.85 8.97
C ARG A 5 -15.12 10.04 9.82
N ALA A 6 -15.58 8.91 10.36
CA ALA A 6 -14.69 7.93 10.93
C ALA A 6 -13.66 7.55 9.85
N ASP A 7 -12.39 7.62 10.20
CA ASP A 7 -11.32 7.20 9.31
C ASP A 7 -11.54 5.74 8.89
N PRO A 8 -11.17 5.36 7.66
CA PRO A 8 -11.28 3.97 7.20
C PRO A 8 -10.59 3.00 8.15
N GLU A 9 -11.28 1.90 8.47
CA GLU A 9 -10.70 0.82 9.26
C GLU A 9 -9.61 0.10 8.45
N MET A 10 -8.43 -0.07 9.05
CA MET A 10 -7.39 -0.93 8.51
C MET A 10 -7.74 -2.39 8.82
N ILE A 11 -7.90 -3.20 7.78
CA ILE A 11 -8.34 -4.60 7.87
C ILE A 11 -7.21 -5.60 7.65
N ARG A 12 -6.04 -5.14 7.18
CA ARG A 12 -4.85 -5.96 6.94
C ARG A 12 -3.60 -5.12 7.07
N ASP A 13 -2.57 -5.69 7.68
CA ASP A 13 -1.21 -5.15 7.77
C ASP A 13 -0.23 -6.31 7.94
N GLU A 14 0.40 -6.78 6.87
CA GLU A 14 1.26 -7.96 6.92
C GLU A 14 2.36 -7.99 5.85
N HIS A 15 3.47 -8.66 6.19
CA HIS A 15 4.49 -9.05 5.23
C HIS A 15 3.99 -10.25 4.40
N TYR A 16 3.66 -9.99 3.15
CA TYR A 16 3.22 -10.99 2.19
C TYR A 16 4.42 -11.62 1.49
N VAL A 17 4.61 -12.92 1.67
CA VAL A 17 5.70 -13.70 1.06
C VAL A 17 5.10 -14.84 0.24
N ARG A 18 5.52 -14.98 -1.01
CA ARG A 18 5.05 -16.04 -1.91
C ARG A 18 6.12 -16.41 -2.94
N HIS A 19 6.09 -17.64 -3.43
CA HIS A 19 6.97 -18.06 -4.53
C HIS A 19 6.47 -17.52 -5.88
N PHE A 20 7.36 -16.82 -6.59
CA PHE A 20 7.21 -16.33 -7.96
C PHE A 20 8.38 -16.83 -8.80
N HIS A 21 8.09 -17.59 -9.87
CA HIS A 21 9.12 -18.11 -10.78
C HIS A 21 10.29 -18.81 -10.07
N ASP A 22 9.98 -19.78 -9.19
CA ASP A 22 10.93 -20.58 -8.39
C ASP A 22 11.69 -19.82 -7.28
N TRP A 23 11.52 -18.50 -7.16
CA TRP A 23 12.11 -17.67 -6.12
C TRP A 23 11.06 -17.09 -5.18
N GLU A 24 11.44 -16.80 -3.93
CA GLU A 24 10.56 -16.06 -3.01
C GLU A 24 10.52 -14.58 -3.40
N GLY A 25 9.30 -14.08 -3.59
CA GLY A 25 9.00 -12.68 -3.70
C GLY A 25 8.24 -12.21 -2.49
N TYR A 26 8.42 -10.95 -2.12
CA TYR A 26 7.82 -10.37 -0.93
C TYR A 26 7.31 -8.95 -1.19
N ALA A 27 6.27 -8.59 -0.43
CA ALA A 27 5.72 -7.25 -0.37
C ALA A 27 5.11 -7.03 1.01
N HIS A 28 5.17 -5.81 1.54
CA HIS A 28 4.36 -5.41 2.68
C HIS A 28 3.00 -4.92 2.16
N VAL A 29 1.92 -5.55 2.63
CA VAL A 29 0.54 -5.29 2.17
C VAL A 29 -0.28 -4.76 3.33
N ARG A 30 -0.78 -3.53 3.17
CA ARG A 30 -1.77 -2.92 4.06
C ARG A 30 -3.08 -2.73 3.32
N ALA A 31 -4.21 -2.97 3.97
CA ALA A 31 -5.52 -2.74 3.36
C ALA A 31 -6.49 -2.05 4.31
N TRP A 32 -7.30 -1.15 3.76
CA TRP A 32 -8.34 -0.40 4.47
C TRP A 32 -9.70 -0.63 3.82
N ARG A 33 -10.76 -0.54 4.62
CA ARG A 33 -12.15 -0.59 4.17
C ARG A 33 -12.80 0.81 4.26
N PRO A 34 -12.66 1.66 3.23
CA PRO A 34 -13.22 3.01 3.23
C PRO A 34 -14.75 3.07 3.11
N ALA A 35 -15.37 2.01 2.56
CA ALA A 35 -16.81 1.90 2.41
C ALA A 35 -17.23 0.42 2.40
N PRO A 36 -18.53 0.11 2.60
CA PRO A 36 -19.06 -1.23 2.32
C PRO A 36 -18.75 -1.60 0.87
N ASN A 37 -18.20 -2.80 0.66
CA ASN A 37 -17.82 -3.33 -0.65
C ASN A 37 -16.66 -2.59 -1.36
N GLN A 38 -15.80 -1.87 -0.61
CA GLN A 38 -14.62 -1.21 -1.16
C GLN A 38 -13.41 -1.50 -0.29
N VAL A 39 -12.30 -1.87 -0.93
CA VAL A 39 -11.01 -2.13 -0.28
C VAL A 39 -9.94 -1.30 -0.98
N ALA A 40 -9.16 -0.56 -0.20
CA ALA A 40 -7.96 0.13 -0.67
C ALA A 40 -6.74 -0.65 -0.18
N VAL A 41 -5.87 -1.08 -1.08
CA VAL A 41 -4.68 -1.86 -0.78
C VAL A 41 -3.43 -1.03 -1.08
N MET A 42 -2.54 -0.90 -0.11
CA MET A 42 -1.21 -0.33 -0.27
C MET A 42 -0.17 -1.45 -0.31
N ILE A 43 0.66 -1.41 -1.33
CA ILE A 43 1.81 -2.30 -1.51
C ILE A 43 3.07 -1.47 -1.23
N SER A 44 3.90 -1.94 -0.32
CA SER A 44 5.18 -1.34 0.05
C SER A 44 6.27 -2.41 0.05
N GLY A 45 7.55 -2.02 -0.01
CA GLY A 45 8.66 -2.97 0.18
C GLY A 45 8.67 -4.14 -0.80
N LEU A 46 8.21 -3.93 -2.03
CA LEU A 46 8.21 -4.96 -3.08
C LEU A 46 9.65 -5.39 -3.40
N GLY A 47 9.92 -6.68 -3.33
CA GLY A 47 11.25 -7.23 -3.60
C GLY A 47 11.26 -8.70 -4.00
N GLY A 48 12.46 -9.20 -4.29
CA GLY A 48 12.65 -10.52 -4.91
C GLY A 48 12.29 -10.51 -6.39
N THR A 49 11.73 -11.62 -6.88
CA THR A 49 11.22 -11.77 -8.25
C THR A 49 9.77 -11.28 -8.41
N CYS A 50 9.14 -10.76 -7.34
CA CYS A 50 7.74 -10.31 -7.37
C CYS A 50 7.57 -9.02 -8.17
N THR A 51 6.66 -9.05 -9.15
CA THR A 51 6.23 -7.86 -9.90
C THR A 51 4.82 -7.43 -9.49
N LEU A 52 4.47 -6.16 -9.76
CA LEU A 52 3.11 -5.68 -9.50
C LEU A 52 2.09 -6.43 -10.38
N GLU A 53 2.48 -6.70 -11.63
CA GLU A 53 1.69 -7.44 -12.63
C GLU A 53 1.27 -8.82 -12.11
N GLU A 54 2.16 -9.51 -11.39
CA GLU A 54 1.86 -10.81 -10.79
C GLU A 54 1.11 -10.69 -9.46
N LEU A 55 1.42 -9.67 -8.66
CA LEU A 55 0.85 -9.51 -7.32
C LEU A 55 -0.59 -9.00 -7.33
N LEU A 56 -0.92 -8.02 -8.18
CA LEU A 56 -2.25 -7.37 -8.19
C LEU A 56 -3.41 -8.36 -8.42
N PRO A 57 -3.32 -9.32 -9.37
CA PRO A 57 -4.38 -10.31 -9.55
C PRO A 57 -4.60 -11.19 -8.32
N LEU A 58 -3.51 -11.56 -7.62
CA LEU A 58 -3.58 -12.39 -6.42
C LEU A 58 -4.26 -11.66 -5.27
N LEU A 59 -3.86 -10.41 -5.03
CA LEU A 59 -4.48 -9.58 -3.99
C LEU A 59 -5.94 -9.27 -4.31
N ARG A 60 -6.31 -9.16 -5.60
CA ARG A 60 -7.69 -8.96 -6.01
C ARG A 60 -8.56 -10.19 -5.75
N ASP A 61 -8.01 -11.40 -5.91
CA ASP A 61 -8.71 -12.67 -5.64
C ASP A 61 -9.06 -12.84 -4.15
N GLU A 62 -8.30 -12.20 -3.24
CA GLU A 62 -8.60 -12.19 -1.80
C GLU A 62 -9.81 -11.34 -1.42
N TYR A 63 -10.25 -10.42 -2.30
CA TYR A 63 -11.39 -9.52 -2.09
C TYR A 63 -12.39 -9.59 -3.26
N PRO A 64 -12.98 -10.77 -3.55
CA PRO A 64 -13.76 -10.99 -4.78
C PRO A 64 -15.07 -10.20 -4.84
N ASP A 65 -15.63 -9.84 -3.68
CA ASP A 65 -16.89 -9.09 -3.55
C ASP A 65 -16.67 -7.57 -3.42
N ASP A 66 -15.43 -7.12 -3.27
CA ASP A 66 -15.09 -5.71 -3.05
C ASP A 66 -14.51 -5.05 -4.31
N VAL A 67 -14.86 -3.78 -4.53
CA VAL A 67 -14.14 -2.92 -5.47
C VAL A 67 -12.77 -2.62 -4.87
N THR A 68 -11.73 -3.22 -5.45
CA THR A 68 -10.36 -3.12 -4.96
C THR A 68 -9.56 -2.06 -5.72
N GLU A 69 -9.05 -1.07 -4.99
CA GLU A 69 -8.10 -0.07 -5.46
C GLU A 69 -6.70 -0.36 -4.94
N PHE A 70 -5.72 -0.18 -5.80
CA PHE A 70 -4.33 -0.49 -5.49
C PHE A 70 -3.48 0.77 -5.48
N PHE A 71 -2.61 0.85 -4.48
CA PHE A 71 -1.64 1.91 -4.29
C PHE A 71 -0.26 1.29 -4.07
N PHE A 72 0.76 2.04 -4.45
CA PHE A 72 2.15 1.65 -4.28
C PHE A 72 2.91 2.73 -3.54
N HIS A 73 3.76 2.33 -2.62
CA HIS A 73 4.66 3.20 -1.89
C HIS A 73 6.10 2.70 -1.99
N MET A 74 7.00 3.57 -2.49
CA MET A 74 8.44 3.36 -2.41
C MET A 74 9.08 4.36 -1.43
N PRO A 75 9.67 3.88 -0.32
CA PRO A 75 10.30 4.74 0.67
C PRO A 75 11.65 5.33 0.22
N THR A 76 12.22 4.87 -0.90
CA THR A 76 13.56 5.25 -1.39
C THR A 76 13.67 6.66 -1.98
N ASP A 77 12.56 7.41 -2.12
CA ASP A 77 12.60 8.80 -2.56
C ASP A 77 12.73 9.77 -1.37
N TRP A 78 13.93 9.78 -0.79
CA TRP A 78 14.34 10.60 0.36
C TRP A 78 14.16 12.11 0.16
N ARG A 79 13.96 12.57 -1.08
CA ARG A 79 13.73 13.99 -1.39
C ARG A 79 12.26 14.42 -1.23
N GLU A 80 11.30 13.49 -1.24
CA GLU A 80 9.87 13.83 -1.31
C GLU A 80 8.97 13.09 -0.29
N SER A 81 9.52 12.64 0.85
CA SER A 81 8.74 11.95 1.91
C SER A 81 8.04 10.66 1.44
N GLY A 82 8.62 9.97 0.44
CA GLY A 82 8.10 8.73 -0.14
C GLY A 82 7.34 8.94 -1.46
N TYR A 83 7.55 8.04 -2.41
CA TYR A 83 6.81 8.00 -3.68
C TYR A 83 5.51 7.23 -3.48
N TYR A 84 4.37 7.88 -3.71
CA TYR A 84 3.06 7.22 -3.75
C TYR A 84 2.52 7.19 -5.18
N ALA A 85 1.92 6.07 -5.57
CA ALA A 85 1.22 5.93 -6.84
C ALA A 85 -0.11 5.20 -6.67
N ALA A 86 -1.12 5.61 -7.45
CA ALA A 86 -2.27 4.78 -7.74
C ALA A 86 -1.91 3.80 -8.87
N LEU A 87 -2.30 2.54 -8.71
CA LEU A 87 -2.02 1.49 -9.68
C LEU A 87 -3.28 1.17 -10.48
N THR A 88 -3.16 1.19 -11.80
CA THR A 88 -4.21 0.74 -12.72
C THR A 88 -3.69 -0.43 -13.54
N MET A 89 -4.41 -1.56 -13.50
CA MET A 89 -4.09 -2.71 -14.34
C MET A 89 -4.85 -2.58 -15.66
N ASN A 90 -4.13 -2.58 -16.76
CA ASN A 90 -4.71 -2.54 -18.10
C ASN A 90 -5.24 -3.93 -18.51
N ALA A 91 -6.03 -3.96 -19.58
CA ALA A 91 -6.59 -5.20 -20.13
C ALA A 91 -5.51 -6.17 -20.64
N ASP A 92 -4.33 -5.67 -21.02
CA ASP A 92 -3.16 -6.47 -21.41
C ASP A 92 -2.32 -6.97 -20.23
N GLY A 93 -2.71 -6.65 -18.99
CA GLY A 93 -2.03 -7.07 -17.77
C GLY A 93 -0.93 -6.13 -17.29
N ALA A 94 -0.53 -5.13 -18.09
CA ALA A 94 0.43 -4.12 -17.64
C ALA A 94 -0.13 -3.25 -16.50
N VAL A 95 0.75 -2.88 -15.56
CA VAL A 95 0.41 -1.98 -14.45
C VAL A 95 0.92 -0.58 -14.74
N VAL A 96 0.00 0.39 -14.76
CA VAL A 96 0.31 1.81 -14.89
C VAL A 96 0.34 2.45 -13.50
N GLN A 97 1.48 3.07 -13.17
CA GLN A 97 1.65 3.82 -11.93
C GLN A 97 1.37 5.30 -12.17
N THR A 98 0.32 5.83 -11.55
CA THR A 98 0.00 7.27 -11.59
C THR A 98 0.38 7.90 -10.27
N ARG A 99 1.38 8.77 -10.28
CA ARG A 99 1.88 9.44 -9.07
C ARG A 99 0.74 10.19 -8.36
N ILE A 100 0.68 10.03 -7.04
CA ILE A 100 -0.25 10.71 -6.15
C ILE A 100 0.52 11.36 -5.00
N ALA A 101 0.04 12.51 -4.52
CA ALA A 101 0.61 13.11 -3.31
C ALA A 101 0.19 12.28 -2.08
N GLY A 102 1.14 11.99 -1.18
CA GLY A 102 0.85 11.25 0.06
C GLY A 102 -0.23 11.92 0.91
N SER A 103 -0.27 13.25 0.95
CA SER A 103 -1.31 14.02 1.67
C SER A 103 -2.71 13.82 1.09
N THR A 104 -2.83 13.70 -0.24
CA THR A 104 -4.10 13.38 -0.90
C THR A 104 -4.58 11.99 -0.51
N LEU A 105 -3.65 11.03 -0.40
CA LEU A 105 -3.98 9.67 0.00
C LEU A 105 -4.31 9.58 1.50
N ALA A 106 -3.59 10.31 2.35
CA ALA A 106 -3.84 10.37 3.79
C ALA A 106 -5.20 11.00 4.11
N ALA A 107 -5.60 12.04 3.38
CA ALA A 107 -6.93 12.61 3.51
C ALA A 107 -8.06 11.61 3.18
N ARG A 108 -7.73 10.52 2.48
CA ARG A 108 -8.68 9.47 2.10
C ARG A 108 -8.65 8.27 3.03
N LEU A 109 -7.46 7.78 3.38
CA LEU A 109 -7.25 6.56 4.17
C LEU A 109 -7.05 6.82 5.66
N GLY A 110 -7.02 8.08 6.05
CA GLY A 110 -6.82 8.49 7.44
C GLY A 110 -5.36 8.44 7.86
N PRO A 111 -5.08 8.77 9.14
CA PRO A 111 -3.73 8.90 9.66
C PRO A 111 -2.95 7.59 9.69
N THR A 112 -3.64 6.44 9.70
CA THR A 112 -3.02 5.10 9.65
C THR A 112 -2.24 4.82 8.37
N LEU A 113 -2.38 5.64 7.32
CA LEU A 113 -1.52 5.55 6.14
C LEU A 113 -0.04 5.72 6.52
N TYR A 114 0.24 6.67 7.42
CA TYR A 114 1.58 7.00 7.91
C TYR A 114 1.99 6.17 9.11
N ALA A 115 1.16 5.22 9.58
CA ALA A 115 1.59 4.18 10.49
C ALA A 115 2.51 3.23 9.69
N THR A 116 3.69 3.73 9.36
CA THR A 116 4.88 2.97 9.02
C THR A 116 5.57 2.70 10.35
N ASP A 117 4.92 1.94 11.22
CA ASP A 117 5.61 1.42 12.40
C ASP A 117 6.44 0.26 11.87
N ASP A 118 7.69 0.56 11.60
CA ASP A 118 8.75 -0.39 11.84
C ASP A 118 8.77 -0.58 13.37
N PRO A 119 8.32 -1.74 13.90
CA PRO A 119 8.36 -1.96 15.35
C PRO A 119 9.79 -2.03 15.90
N ASP A 120 10.82 -1.92 15.04
CA ASP A 120 12.25 -1.86 15.35
C ASP A 120 12.92 -0.52 14.95
N ASP A 121 12.21 0.51 14.46
CA ASP A 121 12.81 1.85 14.25
C ASP A 121 12.89 2.61 15.58
N GLU A 122 13.77 2.13 16.46
CA GLU A 122 14.37 2.88 17.56
C GLU A 122 15.36 3.93 17.03
N SER A 123 15.09 4.56 15.89
CA SER A 123 15.79 5.77 15.48
C SER A 123 15.21 6.94 16.29
N ILE A 124 15.51 6.95 17.59
CA ILE A 124 15.55 8.18 18.37
C ILE A 124 16.39 9.15 17.53
N GLY A 125 15.76 10.24 17.10
CA GLY A 125 16.41 11.31 16.35
C GLY A 125 17.79 11.55 16.95
N GLY A 126 18.82 11.24 16.17
CA GLY A 126 20.20 11.40 16.58
C GLY A 126 20.43 12.85 16.94
N ASP A 127 20.49 13.12 18.25
CA ASP A 127 21.03 14.33 18.82
C ASP A 127 22.42 14.51 18.20
N SER A 128 22.53 15.51 17.33
CA SER A 128 23.79 15.85 16.69
C SER A 128 24.71 16.49 17.74
N PRO A 129 25.98 16.07 17.85
CA PRO A 129 26.96 16.82 18.63
C PRO A 129 27.28 18.19 18.04
#